data_AF-A0A0N8KI41-F1
#
_entry.id   AF-A0A0N8KI41-F1
#
_cell.length_a   1.000
_cell.length_b   1.000
_cell.length_c   1.000
_cell.angle_alpha   90.00
_cell.angle_beta   90.00
_cell.angle_gamma   90.00
#
_symmetry.space_group_name_H-M   'P 1'
#
loop_
_entity.id
_entity.type
_entity.pdbx_description
1 polymer ?
#
loop_
_entity_poly.entity_id
_entity_poly.type
_entity_poly.pdbx_seq_one_letter_code
_entity_poly.pdbx_strand_id
1 'polypeptide(L)'
;MLDTPRPARDAATEKGAAPLGDLPEWDLTDLYAAPDAPEVQRDLDWLREECAAFAADYEGKLAELDAEGLLRCVRRETSGSRRLRGG
;
A
#
# COMPACT_ATOMS: atom_id res chain seq x y z
N MET A 1 3.24 35.92 5.75
CA MET A 1 3.39 34.87 4.73
C MET A 1 4.66 34.12 5.09
N LEU A 2 4.53 32.95 5.74
CA LEU A 2 5.68 32.17 6.20
C LEU A 2 6.11 31.25 5.06
N ASP A 3 7.20 31.61 4.38
CA ASP A 3 7.88 30.73 3.43
C ASP A 3 8.78 29.80 4.23
N THR A 4 8.30 28.58 4.48
CA THR A 4 9.08 27.54 5.14
C THR A 4 9.68 26.62 4.08
N PRO A 5 11.01 26.45 3.99
CA PRO A 5 11.60 25.52 3.05
C PRO A 5 11.11 24.11 3.37
N ARG A 6 10.46 23.47 2.39
CA ARG A 6 10.01 22.08 2.52
C ARG A 6 11.24 21.16 2.56
N PRO A 7 11.44 20.36 3.61
CA PRO A 7 12.53 19.39 3.62
C PRO A 7 12.24 18.34 2.54
N ALA A 8 13.18 18.16 1.61
CA ALA A 8 13.15 17.05 0.67
C ALA A 8 13.27 15.75 1.49
N ARG A 9 12.24 14.90 1.43
CA ARG A 9 12.24 13.57 2.08
C ARG A 9 12.91 12.52 1.20
N ASP A 10 13.89 12.93 0.40
CA ASP A 10 14.67 12.02 -0.41
C ASP A 10 15.87 11.57 0.42
N ALA A 11 15.68 10.46 1.13
CA ALA A 11 16.73 9.77 1.89
C ALA A 11 17.87 9.21 0.99
N ALA A 12 17.72 9.30 -0.34
CA ALA A 12 18.65 8.73 -1.30
C ALA A 12 19.88 9.61 -1.57
N THR A 13 19.78 10.92 -1.38
CA THR A 13 20.73 11.84 -2.04
C THR A 13 21.92 12.24 -1.16
N GLU A 14 21.83 12.07 0.16
CA GLU A 14 22.86 12.56 1.08
C GLU A 14 23.38 11.38 1.96
N LYS A 15 24.33 10.61 1.42
CA LYS A 15 25.03 9.47 2.07
C LYS A 15 24.27 8.13 2.21
N GLY A 16 23.46 7.76 1.22
CA GLY A 16 22.67 6.51 1.21
C GLY A 16 23.36 5.24 0.71
N ALA A 17 24.69 5.13 0.74
CA ALA A 17 25.42 3.94 0.28
C ALA A 17 26.32 3.31 1.35
N ALA A 18 26.02 3.54 2.63
CA ALA A 18 26.45 2.55 3.61
C ALA A 18 25.72 1.26 3.26
N PRO A 19 26.39 0.10 3.13
CA PRO A 19 25.67 -1.16 2.99
C PRO A 19 24.69 -1.21 4.15
N LEU A 20 23.39 -1.19 3.83
CA LEU A 20 22.38 -1.75 4.72
C LEU A 20 23.01 -3.09 5.11
N GLY A 21 23.34 -3.29 6.39
CA GLY A 21 24.11 -4.45 6.83
C GLY A 21 23.36 -5.76 6.52
N ASP A 22 23.50 -6.78 7.34
CA ASP A 22 22.56 -7.90 7.23
C ASP A 22 21.17 -7.40 7.64
N LEU A 23 20.38 -7.01 6.64
CA LEU A 23 18.98 -6.67 6.80
C LEU A 23 18.28 -7.91 7.34
N PRO A 24 17.42 -7.77 8.36
CA PRO A 24 16.62 -8.89 8.80
C PRO A 24 15.80 -9.41 7.62
N GLU A 25 15.82 -10.73 7.41
CA GLU A 25 14.94 -11.38 6.46
C GLU A 25 13.52 -11.30 7.00
N TRP A 26 12.60 -10.75 6.21
CA TRP A 26 11.22 -10.62 6.63
C TRP A 26 10.54 -11.98 6.51
N ASP A 27 10.38 -12.64 7.65
CA ASP A 27 9.67 -13.91 7.73
C ASP A 27 8.16 -13.68 7.54
N LEU A 28 7.61 -14.26 6.47
CA LEU A 28 6.19 -14.23 6.13
C LEU A 28 5.47 -15.54 6.49
N THR A 29 6.16 -16.47 7.16
CA THR A 29 5.59 -17.78 7.53
C THR A 29 4.41 -17.67 8.49
N ASP A 30 4.32 -16.58 9.25
CA ASP A 30 3.15 -16.24 10.06
C ASP A 30 1.88 -15.98 9.23
N LEU A 31 2.03 -15.60 7.95
CA LEU A 31 0.91 -15.29 7.05
C LEU A 31 0.70 -16.37 5.97
N TYR A 32 1.78 -16.95 5.44
CA TYR A 32 1.72 -17.95 4.38
C TYR A 32 2.71 -19.08 4.64
N ALA A 33 2.29 -20.32 4.46
CA ALA A 33 3.13 -21.49 4.73
C ALA A 33 4.46 -21.52 3.94
N ALA A 34 4.49 -20.91 2.76
CA ALA A 34 5.67 -20.73 1.93
C ALA A 34 5.47 -19.55 0.95
N PRO A 35 6.54 -18.97 0.38
CA PRO A 35 6.45 -17.91 -0.63
C PRO A 35 5.71 -18.31 -1.92
N ASP A 36 5.71 -19.60 -2.24
CA ASP A 36 5.07 -20.22 -3.40
C ASP A 36 3.73 -20.91 -3.05
N ALA A 37 3.22 -20.68 -1.84
CA ALA A 37 1.95 -21.26 -1.40
C ALA A 37 0.78 -20.75 -2.28
N PRO A 38 -0.18 -21.61 -2.64
CA PRO A 38 -1.32 -21.22 -3.49
C PRO A 38 -2.18 -20.11 -2.88
N GLU A 39 -2.16 -19.95 -1.56
CA GLU A 39 -2.78 -18.86 -0.81
C GLU A 39 -2.17 -17.50 -1.19
N VAL A 40 -0.85 -17.43 -1.38
CA VAL A 40 -0.15 -16.21 -1.84
C VAL A 40 -0.66 -15.81 -3.22
N GLN A 41 -0.74 -16.78 -4.14
CA GLN A 41 -1.18 -16.52 -5.51
C GLN A 41 -2.65 -16.04 -5.55
N ARG A 42 -3.51 -16.68 -4.75
CA ARG A 42 -4.93 -16.30 -4.61
C ARG A 42 -5.09 -14.87 -4.10
N ASP A 43 -4.33 -14.49 -3.07
CA ASP A 43 -4.43 -13.16 -2.48
C ASP A 43 -3.83 -12.09 -3.41
N LEU A 44 -2.77 -12.42 -4.15
CA LEU A 44 -2.24 -11.55 -5.20
C LEU A 44 -3.23 -11.34 -6.35
N ASP A 45 -3.96 -12.37 -6.77
CA ASP A 45 -4.95 -12.25 -7.83
C ASP A 45 -6.16 -11.41 -7.37
N TRP A 46 -6.63 -11.62 -6.14
CA TRP A 46 -7.67 -10.78 -5.55
C TRP A 46 -7.22 -9.32 -5.42
N LEU A 47 -5.97 -9.07 -4.97
CA LEU A 47 -5.42 -7.71 -4.87
C LEU A 47 -5.37 -7.02 -6.24
N ARG A 48 -5.01 -7.73 -7.31
CA ARG A 48 -5.00 -7.17 -8.67
C ARG A 48 -6.39 -6.73 -9.10
N GLU A 49 -7.41 -7.55 -8.84
CA GLU A 49 -8.80 -7.24 -9.19
C GLU A 49 -9.33 -6.05 -8.39
N GLU A 50 -9.11 -6.01 -7.07
CA GLU A 50 -9.55 -4.89 -6.23
C GLU A 50 -8.83 -3.59 -6.57
N CYS A 51 -7.52 -3.64 -6.81
CA CYS A 51 -6.76 -2.47 -7.25
C CYS A 51 -7.25 -1.94 -8.60
N ALA A 52 -7.55 -2.83 -9.56
CA ALA A 52 -8.08 -2.43 -10.86
C ALA A 52 -9.49 -1.82 -10.74
N ALA A 53 -10.36 -2.41 -9.92
CA ALA A 53 -11.69 -1.87 -9.67
C ALA A 53 -11.63 -0.51 -8.96
N PHE A 54 -10.77 -0.37 -7.96
CA PHE A 54 -10.57 0.90 -7.25
C PHE A 54 -10.02 1.99 -8.18
N ALA A 55 -9.04 1.68 -9.02
CA ALA A 55 -8.53 2.61 -10.01
C ALA A 55 -9.62 3.05 -10.99
N ALA A 56 -10.41 2.12 -11.54
CA ALA A 56 -11.52 2.47 -12.43
C ALA A 56 -12.55 3.42 -11.78
N ASP A 57 -12.82 3.20 -10.49
CA ASP A 57 -13.82 3.96 -9.74
C ASP A 57 -13.33 5.37 -9.35
N TYR A 58 -12.04 5.53 -9.03
CA TYR A 58 -11.54 6.74 -8.35
C TYR A 58 -10.35 7.43 -9.03
N GLU A 59 -9.63 6.78 -9.94
CA GLU A 59 -8.49 7.39 -10.64
C GLU A 59 -8.92 8.63 -11.43
N GLY A 60 -8.25 9.77 -11.17
CA GLY A 60 -8.57 11.06 -11.79
C GLY A 60 -9.86 11.73 -11.29
N LYS A 61 -10.72 11.02 -10.54
CA LYS A 61 -12.03 11.51 -10.07
C LYS A 61 -12.01 11.97 -8.60
N LEU A 62 -10.91 11.76 -7.89
CA LEU A 62 -10.77 12.14 -6.48
C LEU A 62 -11.01 13.64 -6.22
N ALA A 63 -10.65 14.50 -7.17
CA ALA A 63 -10.87 15.95 -7.06
C ALA A 63 -12.34 16.35 -7.20
N GLU A 64 -13.18 15.47 -7.76
CA GLU A 64 -14.62 15.66 -7.96
C GLU A 64 -15.44 15.07 -6.81
N LEU A 65 -14.81 14.28 -5.92
CA LEU A 65 -15.49 13.70 -4.76
C LEU A 65 -15.73 14.76 -3.69
N ASP A 66 -16.96 14.76 -3.15
CA ASP A 66 -17.28 15.48 -1.94
C ASP A 66 -16.74 14.75 -0.69
N ALA A 67 -16.87 15.37 0.49
CA ALA A 67 -16.37 14.80 1.73
C ALA A 67 -16.94 13.41 2.05
N GLU A 68 -18.19 13.14 1.65
CA GLU A 68 -18.84 11.83 1.84
C GLU A 68 -18.31 10.79 0.82
N GLY A 69 -18.11 11.18 -0.43
CA GLY A 69 -17.50 10.37 -1.48
C GLY A 69 -16.07 9.98 -1.15
N LEU A 70 -15.29 10.91 -0.59
CA LEU A 70 -13.93 10.62 -0.11
C LEU A 70 -13.94 9.68 1.10
N LEU A 71 -14.86 9.89 2.05
CA LEU A 71 -15.01 8.99 3.20
C LEU A 71 -15.40 7.57 2.77
N ARG A 72 -16.26 7.44 1.76
CA ARG A 72 -16.64 6.15 1.17
C ARG A 72 -15.46 5.47 0.48
N CYS A 73 -14.67 6.24 -0.26
CA CYS A 73 -13.43 5.78 -0.90
C CYS A 73 -12.44 5.21 0.13
N VAL A 74 -12.16 5.97 1.20
CA VAL A 74 -11.26 5.54 2.29
C VAL A 74 -11.81 4.29 3.01
N ARG A 75 -13.10 4.26 3.33
CA ARG A 75 -13.71 3.09 4.00
C ARG A 75 -13.68 1.84 3.13
N ARG A 76 -13.76 1.98 1.81
CA ARG A 76 -13.67 0.86 0.87
C ARG A 76 -12.26 0.26 0.87
N GLU A 77 -11.22 1.08 0.78
CA GLU A 77 -9.81 0.64 0.85
C GLU A 77 -9.52 -0.11 2.15
N THR A 78 -9.94 0.45 3.29
CA THR A 78 -9.67 -0.16 4.59
C THR A 78 -10.47 -1.45 4.84
N SER A 79 -11.62 -1.61 4.17
CA SER A 79 -12.41 -2.85 4.25
C SER A 79 -11.77 -4.02 3.51
N GLY A 80 -11.10 -3.76 2.38
CA GLY A 80 -10.29 -4.77 1.67
C GLY A 80 -9.13 -5.26 2.54
N SER A 81 -8.40 -4.33 3.18
CA SER A 81 -7.28 -4.63 4.08
C SER A 81 -7.65 -5.53 5.28
N ARG A 82 -8.91 -5.52 5.73
CA ARG A 82 -9.36 -6.36 6.86
C ARG A 82 -9.46 -7.85 6.50
N ARG A 83 -9.64 -8.18 5.22
CA ARG A 83 -9.76 -9.57 4.75
C ARG A 83 -8.43 -10.33 4.81
N LEU A 84 -7.32 -9.63 4.60
CA LEU A 84 -5.96 -10.19 4.66
C LEU A 84 -5.46 -10.47 6.09
N ARG A 85 -6.17 -10.00 7.12
CA ARG A 85 -5.82 -10.22 8.55
C ARG A 85 -6.68 -11.28 9.25
N GLY A 86 -7.50 -12.01 8.50
CA GLY A 86 -8.40 -13.05 9.02
C GLY A 86 -8.15 -14.37 8.32
N GLY A 87 -6.99 -14.97 8.58
CA GLY A 87 -6.60 -16.33 8.23
C GLY A 87 -5.85 -16.92 9.41
#